data_AF-A0A7C2VIZ5-F1
#
_entry.id   AF-A0A7C2VIZ5-F1
#
_cell.length_a   1.000
_cell.length_b   1.000
_cell.length_c   1.000
_cell.angle_alpha   90.00
_cell.angle_beta   90.00
_cell.angle_gamma   90.00
#
_symmetry.space_group_name_H-M   'P 1'
#
loop_
_entity.id
_entity.type
_entity.pdbx_description
1 polymer ?
#
loop_
_entity_poly.entity_id
_entity_poly.type
_entity_poly.pdbx_seq_one_letter_code
_entity_poly.pdbx_strand_id
1 'polypeptide(L)'
;MPTRSIWLNNYERVTEVFSPELNTYVYFIDIFKQCKVLKNLECKEISSTEGKLSLFSCELKVEAINSAVSLEVLVDSEHDITQAISVHFSRSLPLDPQLLMKVKEEVSIFLDKNC
;
A
#
# COMPACT_ATOMS: atom_id res chain seq x y z
N MET A 1 12.75 -13.80 6.66
CA MET A 1 13.32 -12.48 6.33
C MET A 1 13.24 -11.60 7.57
N PRO A 2 14.25 -10.77 7.89
CA PRO A 2 14.16 -9.88 9.05
C PRO A 2 13.01 -8.89 8.83
N THR A 3 12.15 -8.75 9.85
CA THR A 3 11.04 -7.81 9.87
C THR A 3 11.34 -6.72 10.90
N ARG A 4 11.01 -5.48 10.58
CA ARG A 4 11.18 -4.34 11.48
C ARG A 4 9.86 -3.59 11.62
N SER A 5 9.42 -3.38 12.86
CA SER A 5 8.31 -2.44 13.12
C SER A 5 8.86 -1.03 13.22
N ILE A 6 8.35 -0.12 12.38
CA ILE A 6 8.68 1.31 12.40
C ILE A 6 7.46 2.06 12.91
N TRP A 7 7.60 2.73 14.05
CA TRP A 7 6.56 3.62 14.56
C TRP A 7 6.61 4.94 13.79
N LEU A 8 5.50 5.33 13.17
CA LEU A 8 5.35 6.60 12.47
C LEU A 8 4.96 7.71 13.46
N ASN A 9 4.19 7.37 14.49
CA ASN A 9 3.83 8.21 15.61
C ASN A 9 3.44 7.33 16.81
N ASN A 10 2.80 7.90 17.85
CA ASN A 10 2.43 7.17 19.07
C ASN A 10 1.34 6.09 18.87
N TYR A 11 0.67 6.07 17.72
CA TYR A 11 -0.49 5.22 17.46
C TYR A 11 -0.34 4.37 16.20
N GLU A 12 0.54 4.75 15.30
CA GLU A 12 0.67 4.14 13.99
C GLU A 12 2.05 3.54 13.79
N ARG A 13 2.07 2.33 13.22
CA ARG A 13 3.29 1.63 12.82
C ARG A 13 3.13 1.08 11.41
N VAL A 14 4.28 0.84 10.79
CA VAL A 14 4.37 0.07 9.54
C VAL A 14 5.34 -1.09 9.76
N THR A 15 5.09 -2.19 9.08
CA THR A 15 6.02 -3.33 9.10
C THR A 15 6.89 -3.25 7.85
N GLU A 16 8.18 -3.06 8.04
CA GLU A 16 9.19 -3.08 6.99
C GLU A 16 9.73 -4.50 6.83
N VAL A 17 9.79 -4.98 5.60
CA VAL A 17 10.37 -6.27 5.21
C VAL A 17 11.29 -6.07 4.01
N PHE A 18 12.54 -6.51 4.12
CA PHE A 18 13.42 -6.55 2.96
C PHE A 18 13.12 -7.80 2.12
N SER A 19 12.82 -7.61 0.83
CA SER A 19 12.67 -8.65 -0.19
C SER A 19 13.99 -8.82 -0.96
N PRO A 20 14.75 -9.91 -0.72
CA PRO A 20 16.00 -10.19 -1.42
C PRO A 20 15.78 -10.45 -2.91
N GLU A 21 14.65 -11.05 -3.27
CA GLU A 21 14.29 -11.39 -4.66
C GLU A 21 14.13 -10.13 -5.52
N LEU A 22 13.54 -9.09 -4.94
CA LEU A 22 13.32 -7.80 -5.59
C LEU A 22 14.43 -6.78 -5.27
N ASN A 23 15.36 -7.14 -4.38
CA ASN A 23 16.37 -6.26 -3.81
C ASN A 23 15.80 -4.91 -3.31
N THR A 24 14.67 -4.98 -2.60
CA THR A 24 13.96 -3.79 -2.13
C THR A 24 13.24 -3.99 -0.80
N TYR A 25 12.71 -2.92 -0.23
CA TYR A 25 11.91 -2.92 0.99
C TYR A 25 10.43 -2.83 0.64
N VAL A 26 9.65 -3.71 1.25
CA VAL A 26 8.18 -3.71 1.22
C VAL A 26 7.70 -3.21 2.58
N TYR A 27 6.78 -2.26 2.54
CA TYR A 27 6.18 -1.67 3.74
C TYR A 27 4.72 -2.07 3.81
N PHE A 28 4.37 -2.85 4.82
CA PHE A 28 2.99 -3.17 5.11
C PHE A 28 2.34 -2.01 5.85
N ILE A 29 1.32 -1.44 5.22
CA ILE A 29 0.54 -0.33 5.72
C ILE A 29 -0.89 -0.82 5.95
N ASP A 30 -1.53 -0.32 7.00
CA ASP A 30 -2.93 -0.64 7.27
C ASP A 30 -3.75 0.64 7.09
N ILE A 31 -4.41 0.76 5.93
CA ILE A 31 -5.36 1.82 5.63
C ILE A 31 -6.64 1.19 5.09
N PHE A 32 -7.75 1.46 5.74
CA PHE A 32 -9.07 0.92 5.39
C PHE A 32 -9.99 2.04 4.91
N LYS A 33 -10.77 1.75 3.87
CA LYS A 33 -11.87 2.60 3.38
C LYS A 33 -13.10 1.75 3.12
N GLN A 34 -14.27 2.29 3.42
CA GLN A 34 -15.53 1.63 3.10
C GLN A 34 -15.81 1.86 1.61
N CYS A 35 -15.52 0.86 0.79
CA CYS A 35 -15.79 0.86 -0.63
C CYS A 35 -15.87 -0.54 -1.21
N LYS A 36 -16.82 -0.73 -2.12
CA LYS A 36 -17.09 -1.98 -2.82
C LYS A 36 -16.27 -2.17 -4.10
N VAL A 37 -15.89 -1.07 -4.76
CA VAL A 37 -15.28 -1.09 -6.09
C VAL A 37 -14.20 -0.05 -6.18
N LEU A 38 -12.99 -0.48 -6.53
CA LEU A 38 -11.89 0.41 -6.87
C LEU A 38 -12.06 0.88 -8.32
N LYS A 39 -12.40 2.17 -8.51
CA LYS A 39 -12.74 2.74 -9.84
C LYS A 39 -11.53 3.08 -10.71
N ASN A 40 -10.30 2.86 -10.23
CA ASN A 40 -9.10 3.35 -10.89
C ASN A 40 -8.64 2.46 -12.06
N LEU A 41 -8.47 3.05 -13.24
CA LEU A 41 -7.93 2.42 -14.45
C LEU A 41 -6.43 2.08 -14.34
N GLU A 42 -5.70 2.74 -13.45
CA GLU A 42 -4.27 2.51 -13.19
C GLU A 42 -4.03 1.34 -12.22
N CYS A 43 -5.10 0.74 -11.70
CA CYS A 43 -5.02 -0.47 -10.89
C CYS A 43 -5.29 -1.70 -11.76
N LYS A 44 -4.36 -2.65 -11.72
CA LYS A 44 -4.48 -3.94 -12.38
C LYS A 44 -4.86 -5.00 -11.36
N GLU A 45 -5.94 -5.74 -11.60
CA GLU A 45 -6.25 -6.93 -10.81
C GLU A 45 -5.15 -7.99 -11.04
N ILE A 46 -4.52 -8.42 -9.95
CA ILE A 46 -3.42 -9.39 -9.97
C ILE A 46 -3.85 -10.76 -9.42
N SER A 47 -4.94 -10.82 -8.65
CA SER A 47 -5.53 -12.07 -8.19
C SER A 47 -6.99 -11.88 -7.82
N SER A 48 -7.83 -12.84 -8.20
CA SER A 48 -9.18 -13.04 -7.66
C SER A 48 -9.21 -14.38 -6.94
N THR A 49 -9.44 -14.40 -5.63
CA THR A 49 -9.61 -15.65 -4.87
C THR A 49 -11.06 -16.12 -4.88
N GLU A 50 -11.30 -17.39 -4.53
CA GLU A 50 -12.67 -17.88 -4.31
C GLU A 50 -13.34 -17.04 -3.21
N GLY A 51 -14.31 -16.21 -3.62
CA GLY A 51 -14.95 -15.20 -2.77
C GLY A 51 -15.15 -13.90 -3.51
N LYS A 52 -15.69 -12.90 -2.81
CA LYS A 52 -15.86 -11.52 -3.31
C LYS A 52 -14.63 -10.65 -3.05
N LEU A 53 -13.46 -11.28 -2.94
CA LEU A 53 -12.16 -10.70 -2.64
C LEU A 53 -11.30 -10.61 -3.90
N SER A 54 -10.83 -9.40 -4.21
CA SER A 54 -9.93 -9.13 -5.34
C SER A 54 -8.71 -8.35 -4.87
N LEU A 55 -7.53 -8.75 -5.33
CA LEU A 55 -6.27 -8.06 -5.08
C LEU A 55 -5.83 -7.29 -6.33
N PHE A 56 -5.56 -6.01 -6.13
CA PHE A 56 -5.13 -5.08 -7.17
C PHE A 56 -3.70 -4.60 -6.89
N SER A 57 -2.92 -4.43 -7.95
CA SER A 57 -1.68 -3.68 -7.92
C SER A 57 -1.91 -2.34 -8.64
N CYS A 58 -1.67 -1.24 -7.94
CA CYS A 58 -1.84 0.11 -8.41
C CYS A 58 -0.49 0.82 -8.42
N GLU A 59 -0.24 1.70 -9.38
CA GLU A 59 0.88 2.62 -9.32
C GLU A 59 0.44 3.94 -8.70
N LEU A 60 1.24 4.46 -7.77
CA LEU A 60 1.02 5.75 -7.14
C LEU A 60 2.28 6.58 -7.25
N LYS A 61 2.18 7.80 -7.79
CA LYS A 61 3.27 8.77 -7.73
C LYS A 61 3.23 9.47 -6.38
N VAL A 62 4.27 9.31 -5.58
CA VAL A 62 4.40 9.99 -4.29
C VAL A 62 5.35 11.18 -4.46
N GLU A 63 4.82 12.39 -4.33
CA GLU A 63 5.58 13.61 -4.59
C GLU A 63 6.75 13.79 -3.61
N ALA A 64 6.54 13.48 -2.33
CA ALA A 64 7.52 13.66 -1.26
C ALA A 64 8.84 12.90 -1.48
N ILE A 65 8.80 11.81 -2.24
CA ILE A 65 9.99 10.99 -2.56
C ILE A 65 10.35 11.03 -4.05
N ASN A 66 9.60 11.82 -4.84
CA ASN A 66 9.72 11.94 -6.28
C ASN A 66 9.88 10.59 -6.99
N SER A 67 9.01 9.64 -6.63
CA SER A 67 9.08 8.26 -7.13
C SER A 67 7.68 7.70 -7.32
N ALA A 68 7.54 6.83 -8.31
CA ALA A 68 6.41 5.91 -8.35
C ALA A 68 6.62 4.82 -7.29
N VAL A 69 5.52 4.41 -6.68
CA VAL A 69 5.44 3.27 -5.75
C VAL A 69 4.39 2.31 -6.27
N SER A 70 4.63 1.02 -6.10
CA SER A 70 3.60 0.00 -6.36
C SER A 70 2.84 -0.26 -5.06
N LEU A 71 1.53 -0.12 -5.11
CA LEU A 71 0.61 -0.28 -4.01
C LEU A 71 -0.23 -1.53 -4.24
N GLU A 72 -0.31 -2.42 -3.25
CA GLU A 72 -1.25 -3.54 -3.27
C GLU A 72 -2.50 -3.19 -2.47
N VAL A 73 -3.66 -3.34 -3.11
CA VAL A 73 -4.98 -3.01 -2.57
C VAL A 73 -5.88 -4.25 -2.63
N LEU A 74 -6.40 -4.67 -1.48
CA LEU A 74 -7.40 -5.71 -1.37
C LEU A 74 -8.79 -5.09 -1.31
N VAL A 75 -9.70 -5.58 -2.14
CA VAL A 75 -11.10 -5.17 -2.17
C VAL A 75 -11.95 -6.35 -1.74
N ASP A 76 -12.68 -6.18 -0.65
CA ASP A 76 -13.74 -7.05 -0.19
C ASP A 76 -15.10 -6.45 -0.58
N SER A 77 -15.66 -6.95 -1.67
CA SER A 77 -16.95 -6.50 -2.19
C SER A 77 -18.16 -7.14 -1.49
N GLU A 78 -17.94 -8.05 -0.53
CA GLU A 78 -19.00 -8.59 0.33
C GLU A 78 -19.27 -7.65 1.51
N HIS A 79 -18.21 -7.13 2.11
CA HIS A 79 -18.28 -6.23 3.27
C HIS A 79 -18.16 -4.75 2.91
N ASP A 80 -18.01 -4.44 1.62
CA ASP A 80 -17.76 -3.09 1.10
C ASP A 80 -16.52 -2.45 1.77
N ILE A 81 -15.42 -3.21 1.87
CA ILE A 81 -14.16 -2.76 2.47
C ILE A 81 -13.05 -2.83 1.42
N THR A 82 -12.28 -1.75 1.32
CA THR A 82 -11.04 -1.69 0.54
C THR A 82 -9.89 -1.40 1.50
N GLN A 83 -8.80 -2.17 1.41
CA GLN A 83 -7.61 -2.06 2.23
C GLN A 83 -6.37 -1.91 1.36
N ALA A 84 -5.57 -0.87 1.57
CA ALA A 84 -4.18 -0.87 1.14
C ALA A 84 -3.37 -1.75 2.09
N ILE A 85 -2.63 -2.73 1.56
CA ILE A 85 -1.89 -3.73 2.35
C ILE A 85 -0.39 -3.44 2.32
N SER A 86 0.17 -3.15 1.15
CA SER A 86 1.61 -3.03 1.00
C SER A 86 2.01 -1.95 0.02
N VAL A 87 3.15 -1.32 0.27
CA VAL A 87 3.80 -0.38 -0.64
C VAL A 87 5.21 -0.87 -0.94
N HIS A 88 5.52 -0.95 -2.22
CA HIS A 88 6.80 -1.36 -2.76
C HIS A 88 7.48 -0.15 -3.38
N PHE A 89 8.75 0.02 -3.05
CA PHE A 89 9.58 1.08 -3.59
C PHE A 89 10.56 0.50 -4.59
N SER A 90 10.98 1.27 -5.58
CA SER A 90 12.08 0.90 -6.49
C SER A 90 13.43 1.37 -5.93
N ARG A 91 13.65 1.17 -4.62
CA ARG A 91 14.85 1.61 -3.91
C ARG A 91 15.46 0.50 -3.08
N SER A 92 16.79 0.49 -3.00
CA SER A 92 17.58 -0.48 -2.22
C SER A 92 17.85 -0.03 -0.78
N LEU A 93 17.42 1.18 -0.41
CA LEU A 93 17.61 1.76 0.92
C LEU A 93 16.26 1.93 1.63
N PRO A 94 16.21 1.71 2.95
CA PRO A 94 14.99 1.92 3.72
C PRO A 94 14.62 3.40 3.76
N LEU A 95 13.33 3.67 3.89
CA LEU A 95 12.79 5.02 4.01
C LEU A 95 12.84 5.54 5.44
N ASP A 96 13.03 6.85 5.55
CA ASP A 96 12.86 7.57 6.81
C ASP A 96 11.38 7.54 7.26
N PRO A 97 11.10 7.42 8.58
CA PRO A 97 9.72 7.43 9.09
C PRO A 97 8.88 8.63 8.65
N GLN A 98 9.45 9.82 8.47
CA GLN A 98 8.70 11.00 8.01
C GLN A 98 8.24 10.85 6.56
N LEU A 99 9.08 10.23 5.71
CA LEU A 99 8.71 9.92 4.34
C LEU A 99 7.64 8.82 4.26
N LEU A 100 7.72 7.82 5.15
CA LEU A 100 6.69 6.78 5.25
C LEU A 100 5.33 7.36 5.69
N MET A 101 5.33 8.35 6.59
CA MET A 101 4.10 9.08 6.95
C MET A 101 3.51 9.81 5.74
N LYS A 102 4.34 10.48 4.93
CA LYS A 102 3.91 11.12 3.67
C LYS A 102 3.34 10.12 2.65
N VAL A 103 3.98 8.96 2.50
CA VAL A 103 3.46 7.87 1.66
C VAL A 103 2.09 7.43 2.17
N LYS A 104 1.93 7.22 3.47
CA LYS A 104 0.65 6.80 4.07
C LYS A 104 -0.45 7.83 3.84
N GLU A 105 -0.16 9.13 3.97
CA GLU A 105 -1.08 10.22 3.63
C GLU A 105 -1.53 10.14 2.16
N GLU A 106 -0.59 10.00 1.23
CA GLU A 106 -0.86 9.92 -0.21
C GLU A 106 -1.67 8.67 -0.59
N VAL A 107 -1.39 7.52 0.03
CA VAL A 107 -2.18 6.30 -0.15
C VAL A 107 -3.62 6.49 0.36
N SER A 108 -3.80 7.15 1.52
CA SER A 108 -5.17 7.44 1.99
C SER A 108 -5.91 8.33 1.00
N ILE A 109 -5.28 9.39 0.51
CA ILE A 109 -5.86 10.31 -0.48
C ILE A 109 -6.19 9.56 -1.77
N PHE A 110 -5.31 8.67 -2.21
CA PHE A 110 -5.53 7.82 -3.38
C PHE A 110 -6.77 6.94 -3.20
N LEU A 111 -6.92 6.26 -2.07
CA LEU A 111 -8.09 5.44 -1.80
C LEU A 111 -9.36 6.30 -1.72
N ASP A 112 -9.31 7.46 -1.06
CA ASP A 112 -10.45 8.39 -0.97
C ASP A 112 -10.94 8.90 -2.34
N LYS A 113 -10.04 9.05 -3.32
CA LYS A 113 -10.40 9.49 -4.68
C LYS A 113 -10.98 8.38 -5.55
N ASN A 114 -10.54 7.14 -5.33
CA ASN A 114 -10.83 6.01 -6.21
C ASN A 114 -11.91 5.07 -5.68
N CYS A 115 -12.35 5.31 -4.44
CA CYS A 115 -13.49 4.67 -3.81
C CYS A 115 -14.76 5.50 -4.04
#